data_AF-A0A2D3VLQ6-F1
#
_entry.id   AF-A0A2D3VLQ6-F1
#
_cell.length_a   1.000
_cell.length_b   1.000
_cell.length_c   1.000
_cell.angle_alpha   90.00
_cell.angle_beta   90.00
_cell.angle_gamma   90.00
#
_symmetry.space_group_name_H-M   'P 1'
#
loop_
_entity.id
_entity.type
_entity.pdbx_description
1 polymer ?
#
loop_
_entity_poly.entity_id
_entity_poly.type
_entity_poly.pdbx_seq_one_letter_code
_entity_poly.pdbx_strand_id
1 'polypeptide(L)'
;MSQIHAMSDDQVNTELRKMTAFIRQEALEKAREIHLKADEEFSIEKSKLVRSETSRMDTEYEKKFTQAGMSQQITKSTLANKQRLRILSARQELLDSLFEDANKKLSDTASKDKKKYEKVLSNLILEGLYALVNEKKVTLKCRKKDDDVVKKAADSAKEEFKKTMDKEVDVQLDKEKVPEQSAGGVIIVNSTGKIDINNTFEERLRLLETDALPVVRSTLFGENKNRKFRD
;
A
#
# COMPACT_ATOMS: atom_id res chain seq x y z
N MET A 1 73.33 -54.33 71.76
CA MET A 1 73.62 -52.99 72.33
C MET A 1 72.42 -52.60 73.16
N SER A 2 72.56 -52.59 74.49
CA SER A 2 71.48 -52.23 75.42
C SER A 2 71.14 -50.75 75.23
N GLN A 3 69.96 -50.44 74.71
CA GLN A 3 69.48 -49.05 74.64
C GLN A 3 69.11 -48.60 76.06
N ILE A 4 69.77 -47.55 76.54
CA ILE A 4 69.50 -46.96 77.87
C ILE A 4 68.29 -46.05 77.73
N HIS A 5 67.11 -46.53 78.15
CA HIS A 5 65.91 -45.72 78.30
C HIS A 5 65.38 -45.82 79.73
N ALA A 6 64.85 -44.70 80.24
CA ALA A 6 64.38 -44.55 81.62
C ALA A 6 63.02 -45.26 81.90
N MET A 7 62.46 -45.92 80.89
CA MET A 7 61.19 -46.64 80.94
C MET A 7 61.39 -48.09 80.46
N SER A 8 60.54 -49.00 80.93
CA SER A 8 60.55 -50.41 80.48
C SER A 8 60.17 -50.55 79.00
N ASP A 9 60.68 -51.57 78.31
CA ASP A 9 60.41 -51.79 76.88
C ASP A 9 58.91 -51.88 76.55
N ASP A 10 58.08 -52.37 77.47
CA ASP A 10 56.61 -52.40 77.34
C ASP A 10 55.98 -51.00 77.40
N GLN A 11 56.52 -50.09 78.22
CA GLN A 11 56.10 -48.69 78.26
C GLN A 11 56.50 -47.96 76.98
N VAL A 12 57.71 -48.23 76.45
CA VAL A 12 58.17 -47.67 75.16
C VAL A 12 57.28 -48.15 74.01
N ASN A 13 56.96 -49.44 73.94
CA ASN A 13 56.04 -49.97 72.94
C ASN A 13 54.62 -49.39 73.04
N THR A 14 54.14 -49.14 74.26
CA THR A 14 52.83 -48.52 74.49
C THR A 14 52.81 -47.06 74.01
N GLU A 15 53.86 -46.29 74.27
CA GLU A 15 53.99 -44.91 73.77
C GLU A 15 54.15 -44.85 72.24
N LEU A 16 54.93 -45.76 71.63
CA LEU A 16 55.01 -45.87 70.17
C LEU A 16 53.66 -46.21 69.52
N ARG A 17 52.84 -47.06 70.17
CA ARG A 17 51.46 -47.34 69.73
C ARG A 17 50.55 -46.12 69.86
N LYS A 18 50.68 -45.32 70.91
CA LYS A 18 49.95 -44.05 71.05
C LYS A 18 50.37 -43.03 69.98
N MET A 19 51.68 -42.88 69.73
CA MET A 19 52.19 -41.98 68.70
C MET A 19 51.72 -42.39 67.30
N THR A 20 51.76 -43.68 66.96
CA THR A 20 51.25 -44.17 65.67
C THR A 20 49.73 -44.03 65.53
N ALA A 21 48.97 -44.23 66.61
CA ALA A 21 47.53 -43.97 66.63
C ALA A 21 47.21 -42.47 66.45
N PHE A 22 47.98 -41.59 67.08
CA PHE A 22 47.87 -40.14 66.92
C PHE A 22 48.14 -39.71 65.47
N ILE A 23 49.25 -40.15 64.88
CA ILE A 23 49.59 -39.85 63.47
C ILE A 23 48.47 -40.34 62.53
N ARG A 24 47.92 -41.53 62.79
CA ARG A 24 46.81 -42.08 61.98
C ARG A 24 45.53 -41.26 62.16
N GLN A 25 45.20 -40.82 63.36
CA GLN A 25 44.03 -39.99 63.61
C GLN A 25 44.16 -38.61 62.97
N GLU A 26 45.33 -37.97 63.08
CA GLU A 26 45.63 -36.70 62.43
C GLU A 26 45.52 -36.81 60.90
N ALA A 27 46.04 -37.89 60.31
CA ALA A 27 45.90 -38.15 58.88
C ALA A 27 44.44 -38.34 58.45
N LEU A 28 43.62 -39.02 59.26
CA LEU A 28 42.19 -39.22 59.00
C LEU A 28 41.37 -37.93 59.15
N GLU A 29 41.71 -37.07 60.10
CA GLU A 29 41.08 -35.75 60.24
C GLU A 29 41.45 -34.85 59.07
N LYS A 30 42.72 -34.82 58.67
CA LYS A 30 43.17 -34.06 57.50
C LYS A 30 42.53 -34.55 56.20
N ALA A 31 42.39 -35.86 56.02
CA ALA A 31 41.68 -36.42 54.87
C ALA A 31 40.20 -36.00 54.87
N ARG A 32 39.51 -36.05 56.03
CA ARG A 32 38.12 -35.58 56.14
C ARG A 32 37.97 -34.09 55.85
N GLU A 33 38.90 -33.26 56.33
CA GLU A 33 38.90 -31.83 56.02
C GLU A 33 39.06 -31.56 54.52
N ILE A 34 39.96 -32.29 53.85
CA ILE A 34 40.15 -32.19 52.39
C ILE A 34 38.86 -32.58 51.65
N HIS A 35 38.21 -33.66 52.05
CA HIS A 35 36.95 -34.09 51.43
C HIS A 35 35.84 -33.05 51.63
N LEU A 36 35.69 -32.51 52.83
CA LEU A 36 34.66 -31.51 53.12
C LEU A 36 34.91 -30.22 52.31
N LYS A 37 36.16 -29.76 52.22
CA LYS A 37 36.54 -28.62 51.37
C LYS A 37 36.29 -28.89 49.89
N ALA A 38 36.59 -30.10 49.41
CA ALA A 38 36.34 -30.48 48.02
C ALA A 38 34.85 -30.46 47.68
N ASP A 39 33.97 -30.91 48.58
CA ASP A 39 32.52 -30.88 48.38
C ASP A 39 31.95 -29.45 48.39
N GLU A 40 32.48 -28.59 49.27
CA GLU A 40 32.16 -27.16 49.30
C GLU A 40 32.60 -26.46 48.00
N GLU A 41 33.85 -26.65 47.58
CA GLU A 41 34.38 -26.08 46.33
C GLU A 41 33.63 -26.60 45.10
N PHE A 42 33.32 -27.89 45.04
CA PHE A 42 32.51 -28.48 43.97
C PHE A 42 31.15 -27.79 43.87
N SER A 43 30.48 -27.59 45.01
CA SER A 43 29.17 -26.96 45.05
C SER A 43 29.22 -25.50 44.60
N ILE A 44 30.27 -24.77 44.98
CA ILE A 44 30.51 -23.38 44.59
C ILE A 44 30.79 -23.28 43.08
N GLU A 45 31.74 -24.05 42.55
CA GLU A 45 32.12 -24.01 41.13
C GLU A 45 30.98 -24.48 40.23
N LYS A 46 30.25 -25.54 40.61
CA LYS A 46 29.04 -25.97 39.90
C LYS A 46 28.01 -24.84 39.84
N SER A 47 27.73 -24.19 40.97
CA SER A 47 26.73 -23.11 41.04
C SER A 47 27.15 -21.91 40.20
N LYS A 48 28.44 -21.55 40.22
CA LYS A 48 29.03 -20.48 39.42
C LYS A 48 28.94 -20.78 37.92
N LEU A 49 29.27 -22.00 37.49
CA LEU A 49 29.18 -22.42 36.10
C LEU A 49 27.72 -22.40 35.61
N VAL A 50 26.80 -22.99 36.38
CA VAL A 50 25.37 -22.99 36.06
C VAL A 50 24.84 -21.56 35.95
N ARG A 51 25.16 -20.69 36.90
CA ARG A 51 24.70 -19.29 36.89
C ARG A 51 25.24 -18.51 35.68
N SER A 52 26.52 -18.70 35.34
CA SER A 52 27.14 -18.08 34.17
C SER A 52 26.46 -18.52 32.87
N GLU A 53 26.25 -19.82 32.68
CA GLU A 53 25.59 -20.35 31.49
C GLU A 53 24.11 -19.97 31.42
N THR A 54 23.39 -20.00 32.55
CA THR A 54 21.99 -19.56 32.60
C THR A 54 21.87 -18.09 32.20
N SER A 55 22.73 -17.21 32.73
CA SER A 55 22.73 -15.79 32.37
C SER A 55 23.03 -15.57 30.87
N ARG A 56 23.91 -16.39 30.28
CA ARG A 56 24.20 -16.35 28.84
C ARG A 56 22.97 -16.78 28.02
N MET A 57 22.31 -17.86 28.42
CA MET A 57 21.09 -18.36 27.78
C MET A 57 19.94 -17.36 27.88
N ASP A 58 19.74 -16.73 29.03
CA ASP A 58 18.70 -15.73 29.25
C ASP A 58 18.88 -14.53 28.31
N THR A 59 20.13 -14.04 28.19
CA THR A 59 20.46 -12.92 27.29
C THR A 59 20.21 -13.26 25.82
N GLU A 60 20.53 -14.48 25.40
CA GLU A 60 20.27 -14.93 24.03
C GLU A 60 18.77 -15.11 23.78
N TYR A 61 18.04 -15.66 24.77
CA TYR A 61 16.60 -15.83 24.69
C TYR A 61 15.88 -14.48 24.62
N GLU A 62 16.28 -13.49 25.41
CA GLU A 62 15.70 -12.14 25.37
C GLU A 62 15.86 -11.50 23.99
N LYS A 63 17.04 -11.64 23.35
CA LYS A 63 17.27 -11.18 21.98
C LYS A 63 16.35 -11.89 20.97
N LYS A 64 16.23 -13.21 21.06
CA LYS A 64 15.33 -13.99 20.18
C LYS A 64 13.87 -13.61 20.40
N PHE A 65 13.46 -13.43 21.65
CA PHE A 65 12.09 -13.08 22.02
C PHE A 65 11.71 -11.69 21.51
N THR A 66 12.56 -10.69 21.72
CA THR A 66 12.35 -9.33 21.21
C THR A 66 12.30 -9.29 19.68
N GLN A 67 13.20 -10.02 19.01
CA GLN A 67 13.20 -10.13 17.54
C GLN A 67 11.93 -10.81 17.01
N ALA A 68 11.48 -11.90 17.65
CA ALA A 68 10.25 -12.59 17.29
C ALA A 68 9.02 -11.69 17.48
N GLY A 69 8.95 -10.96 18.60
CA GLY A 69 7.87 -10.00 18.86
C GLY A 69 7.83 -8.88 17.83
N MET A 70 8.99 -8.32 17.47
CA MET A 70 9.10 -7.30 16.42
C MET A 70 8.67 -7.85 15.05
N SER A 71 9.13 -9.05 14.68
CA SER A 71 8.74 -9.72 13.42
C SER A 71 7.23 -9.96 13.35
N GLN A 72 6.61 -10.38 14.45
CA GLN A 72 5.15 -10.56 14.53
C GLN A 72 4.42 -9.22 14.35
N GLN A 73 4.90 -8.14 14.96
CA GLN A 73 4.33 -6.81 14.83
C GLN A 73 4.45 -6.27 13.38
N ILE A 74 5.60 -6.46 12.74
CA ILE A 74 5.82 -6.11 11.32
C ILE A 74 4.87 -6.90 10.44
N THR A 75 4.73 -8.20 10.68
CA THR A 75 3.83 -9.08 9.91
C THR A 75 2.38 -8.62 10.05
N LYS A 76 1.93 -8.33 11.27
CA LYS A 76 0.58 -7.82 11.54
C LYS A 76 0.34 -6.48 10.82
N SER A 77 1.30 -5.56 10.89
CA SER A 77 1.22 -4.25 10.22
C SER A 77 1.17 -4.40 8.69
N THR A 78 2.04 -5.24 8.13
CA THR A 78 2.10 -5.54 6.70
C THR A 78 0.80 -6.15 6.20
N LEU A 79 0.24 -7.11 6.95
CA LEU A 79 -1.04 -7.73 6.61
C LEU A 79 -2.18 -6.73 6.62
N ALA A 80 -2.28 -5.89 7.67
CA ALA A 80 -3.31 -4.86 7.76
C ALA A 80 -3.20 -3.85 6.60
N ASN A 81 -1.99 -3.42 6.25
CA ASN A 81 -1.79 -2.53 5.10
C ASN A 81 -2.13 -3.21 3.77
N LYS A 82 -1.78 -4.50 3.59
CA LYS A 82 -2.15 -5.28 2.40
C LYS A 82 -3.67 -5.40 2.25
N GLN A 83 -4.39 -5.66 3.34
CA GLN A 83 -5.85 -5.67 3.35
C GLN A 83 -6.43 -4.30 3.00
N ARG A 84 -5.88 -3.21 3.58
CA ARG A 84 -6.28 -1.85 3.26
C ARG A 84 -6.12 -1.53 1.77
N LEU A 85 -4.95 -1.84 1.20
CA LEU A 85 -4.69 -1.65 -0.23
C LEU A 85 -5.66 -2.45 -1.10
N ARG A 86 -5.94 -3.71 -0.73
CA ARG A 86 -6.90 -4.55 -1.46
C ARG A 86 -8.30 -3.93 -1.48
N ILE A 87 -8.76 -3.38 -0.36
CA ILE A 87 -10.07 -2.70 -0.29
C ILE A 87 -10.06 -1.44 -1.16
N LEU A 88 -8.97 -0.65 -1.13
CA LEU A 88 -8.86 0.55 -1.96
C LEU A 88 -8.86 0.21 -3.46
N SER A 89 -8.11 -0.82 -3.87
CA SER A 89 -8.11 -1.31 -5.25
C SER A 89 -9.49 -1.78 -5.70
N ALA A 90 -10.17 -2.61 -4.89
CA ALA A 90 -11.52 -3.08 -5.21
C ALA A 90 -12.53 -1.92 -5.32
N ARG A 91 -12.40 -0.89 -4.48
CA ARG A 91 -13.25 0.32 -4.60
C ARG A 91 -12.97 1.09 -5.88
N GLN A 92 -11.71 1.18 -6.31
CA GLN A 92 -11.36 1.85 -7.56
C GLN A 92 -11.86 1.04 -8.76
N GLU A 93 -11.69 -0.29 -8.77
CA GLU A 93 -12.23 -1.17 -9.83
C GLU A 93 -13.75 -1.03 -10.00
N LEU A 94 -14.50 -0.87 -8.89
CA LEU A 94 -15.94 -0.61 -8.93
C LEU A 94 -16.30 0.75 -9.55
N LEU A 95 -15.47 1.77 -9.32
CA LEU A 95 -15.66 3.09 -9.94
C LEU A 95 -15.30 3.04 -11.42
N ASP A 96 -14.18 2.41 -11.77
CA ASP A 96 -13.71 2.29 -13.15
C ASP A 96 -14.75 1.53 -14.00
N SER A 97 -15.30 0.41 -13.47
CA SER A 97 -16.36 -0.33 -14.14
C SER A 97 -17.67 0.46 -14.27
N LEU A 98 -18.03 1.30 -13.29
CA LEU A 98 -19.20 2.18 -13.37
C LEU A 98 -19.05 3.19 -14.52
N PHE A 99 -17.88 3.83 -14.65
CA PHE A 99 -17.62 4.78 -15.74
C PHE A 99 -17.50 4.09 -17.10
N GLU A 100 -16.97 2.87 -17.14
CA GLU A 100 -16.96 2.05 -18.35
C GLU A 100 -18.40 1.70 -18.80
N ASP A 101 -19.27 1.33 -17.87
CA ASP A 101 -20.69 1.06 -18.15
C ASP A 101 -21.45 2.33 -18.56
N ALA A 102 -21.11 3.48 -17.99
CA ALA A 102 -21.63 4.77 -18.43
C ALA A 102 -21.21 5.10 -19.87
N ASN A 103 -19.94 4.88 -20.23
CA ASN A 103 -19.44 5.03 -21.59
C ASN A 103 -20.16 4.09 -22.57
N LYS A 104 -20.37 2.82 -22.21
CA LYS A 104 -21.14 1.87 -23.02
C LYS A 104 -22.57 2.34 -23.24
N LYS A 105 -23.25 2.82 -22.19
CA LYS A 105 -24.61 3.39 -22.29
C LYS A 105 -24.67 4.64 -23.18
N LEU A 106 -23.65 5.50 -23.14
CA LEU A 106 -23.56 6.67 -24.03
C LEU A 106 -23.43 6.23 -25.50
N SER A 107 -22.56 5.26 -25.79
CA SER A 107 -22.39 4.70 -27.14
C SER A 107 -23.66 4.04 -27.67
N ASP A 108 -24.35 3.28 -26.82
CA ASP A 108 -25.63 2.65 -27.14
C ASP A 108 -26.73 3.67 -27.44
N THR A 109 -26.81 4.74 -26.64
CA THR A 109 -27.82 5.80 -26.81
C THR A 109 -27.58 6.59 -28.09
N ALA A 110 -26.30 6.89 -28.40
CA ALA A 110 -25.89 7.52 -29.65
C ALA A 110 -26.27 6.66 -30.86
N SER A 111 -26.19 5.33 -30.74
CA SER A 111 -26.50 4.40 -31.84
C SER A 111 -28.00 4.17 -32.05
N LYS A 112 -28.81 4.19 -30.99
CA LYS A 112 -30.25 3.85 -31.03
C LYS A 112 -31.15 5.03 -31.43
N ASP A 113 -30.89 6.23 -30.91
CA ASP A 113 -31.78 7.39 -31.08
C ASP A 113 -31.17 8.49 -31.97
N LYS A 114 -31.18 8.29 -33.30
CA LYS A 114 -30.59 9.23 -34.27
C LYS A 114 -31.07 10.68 -34.12
N LYS A 115 -32.36 10.91 -33.85
CA LYS A 115 -32.92 12.28 -33.68
C LYS A 115 -32.41 12.97 -32.42
N LYS A 116 -32.26 12.24 -31.30
CA LYS A 116 -31.71 12.81 -30.07
C LYS A 116 -30.21 13.06 -30.24
N TYR A 117 -29.52 12.13 -30.89
CA TYR A 117 -28.09 12.26 -31.19
C TYR A 117 -27.80 13.48 -32.08
N GLU A 118 -28.58 13.71 -33.13
CA GLU A 118 -28.47 14.89 -33.99
C GLU A 118 -28.62 16.21 -33.21
N LYS A 119 -29.62 16.30 -32.32
CA LYS A 119 -29.81 17.48 -31.47
C LYS A 119 -28.68 17.67 -30.44
N VAL A 120 -28.14 16.58 -29.90
CA VAL A 120 -26.99 16.66 -28.99
C VAL A 120 -25.75 17.12 -29.75
N LEU A 121 -25.50 16.58 -30.94
CA LEU A 121 -24.39 17.00 -31.79
C LEU A 121 -24.50 18.48 -32.20
N SER A 122 -25.69 18.98 -32.55
CA SER A 122 -25.85 20.40 -32.89
C SER A 122 -25.47 21.29 -31.72
N ASN A 123 -25.89 20.94 -30.50
CA ASN A 123 -25.55 21.67 -29.29
C ASN A 123 -24.06 21.59 -28.94
N LEU A 124 -23.42 20.43 -29.12
CA LEU A 124 -21.98 20.25 -28.88
C LEU A 124 -21.13 21.07 -29.87
N ILE A 125 -21.57 21.14 -31.13
CA ILE A 125 -20.93 21.99 -32.14
C ILE A 125 -21.13 23.46 -31.77
N LEU A 126 -22.35 23.86 -31.40
CA LEU A 126 -22.65 25.23 -30.99
C LEU A 126 -21.83 25.68 -29.78
N GLU A 127 -21.69 24.83 -28.75
CA GLU A 127 -20.87 25.10 -27.56
C GLU A 127 -19.39 25.36 -27.93
N GLY A 128 -18.82 24.53 -28.81
CA GLY A 128 -17.45 24.74 -29.26
C GLY A 128 -17.29 25.94 -30.20
N LEU A 129 -18.32 26.30 -30.98
CA LEU A 129 -18.35 27.57 -31.73
C LEU A 129 -18.41 28.78 -30.80
N TYR A 130 -19.15 28.72 -29.69
CA TYR A 130 -19.13 29.76 -28.65
C TYR A 130 -17.83 29.84 -27.89
N ALA A 131 -17.03 28.77 -27.82
CA ALA A 131 -15.68 28.85 -27.28
C ALA A 131 -14.68 29.46 -28.28
N LEU A 132 -14.96 29.37 -29.59
CA LEU A 132 -14.12 29.88 -30.68
C LEU A 132 -14.71 31.12 -31.39
N VAL A 133 -15.41 32.00 -30.67
CA VAL A 133 -16.15 33.17 -31.23
C VAL A 133 -15.31 34.08 -32.15
N ASN A 134 -13.99 34.10 -31.97
CA ASN A 134 -13.09 34.97 -32.72
C ASN A 134 -12.56 34.35 -34.02
N GLU A 135 -12.85 33.09 -34.29
CA GLU A 135 -12.37 32.36 -35.47
C GLU A 135 -13.45 32.36 -36.58
N LYS A 136 -13.08 32.83 -37.77
CA LYS A 136 -13.99 32.86 -38.94
C LYS A 136 -14.09 31.52 -39.67
N LYS A 137 -13.11 30.64 -39.45
CA LYS A 137 -13.02 29.32 -40.07
C LYS A 137 -12.74 28.28 -39.00
N VAL A 138 -13.53 27.23 -38.98
CA VAL A 138 -13.47 26.16 -37.99
C VAL A 138 -13.53 24.82 -38.70
N THR A 139 -12.69 23.88 -38.29
CA THR A 139 -12.64 22.53 -38.85
C THR A 139 -13.19 21.54 -37.84
N LEU A 140 -14.11 20.67 -38.25
CA LEU A 140 -14.70 19.62 -37.42
C LEU A 140 -14.07 18.27 -37.76
N LYS A 141 -13.59 17.55 -36.74
CA LYS A 141 -13.21 16.14 -36.82
C LYS A 141 -14.30 15.30 -36.16
N CYS A 142 -14.84 14.35 -36.92
CA CYS A 142 -15.85 13.41 -36.44
C CYS A 142 -15.53 11.97 -36.85
N ARG A 143 -16.32 11.02 -36.37
CA ARG A 143 -16.25 9.62 -36.76
C ARG A 143 -16.82 9.43 -38.17
N LYS A 144 -16.24 8.52 -38.97
CA LYS A 144 -16.69 8.20 -40.35
C LYS A 144 -18.19 7.92 -40.49
N LYS A 145 -18.82 7.33 -39.46
CA LYS A 145 -20.24 6.94 -39.47
C LYS A 145 -21.18 8.11 -39.23
N ASP A 146 -20.65 9.21 -38.67
CA ASP A 146 -21.44 10.36 -38.23
C ASP A 146 -21.32 11.55 -39.19
N ASP A 147 -20.51 11.45 -40.26
CA ASP A 147 -20.27 12.53 -41.23
C ASP A 147 -21.58 13.17 -41.74
N ASP A 148 -22.59 12.37 -42.08
CA ASP A 148 -23.86 12.89 -42.62
C ASP A 148 -24.72 13.58 -41.56
N VAL A 149 -24.66 13.12 -40.31
CA VAL A 149 -25.41 13.71 -39.18
C VAL A 149 -24.72 14.99 -38.72
N VAL A 150 -23.38 14.99 -38.68
CA VAL A 150 -22.57 16.15 -38.30
C VAL A 150 -22.72 17.28 -39.31
N LYS A 151 -22.85 17.00 -40.63
CA LYS A 151 -23.16 18.05 -41.63
C LYS A 151 -24.47 18.76 -41.31
N LYS A 152 -25.55 18.00 -41.10
CA LYS A 152 -26.88 18.57 -40.76
C LYS A 152 -26.87 19.33 -39.44
N ALA A 153 -26.19 18.78 -38.44
CA ALA A 153 -26.00 19.42 -37.15
C ALA A 153 -25.17 20.71 -37.25
N ALA A 154 -24.15 20.74 -38.12
CA ALA A 154 -23.32 21.92 -38.35
C ALA A 154 -24.09 23.03 -39.05
N ASP A 155 -24.95 22.71 -40.03
CA ASP A 155 -25.80 23.71 -40.68
C ASP A 155 -26.80 24.32 -39.69
N SER A 156 -27.41 23.49 -38.85
CA SER A 156 -28.31 23.95 -37.78
C SER A 156 -27.58 24.83 -36.76
N ALA A 157 -26.37 24.43 -36.35
CA ALA A 157 -25.55 25.20 -35.41
C ALA A 157 -25.05 26.54 -36.00
N LYS A 158 -24.76 26.60 -37.31
CA LYS A 158 -24.42 27.86 -38.01
C LYS A 158 -25.56 28.87 -37.95
N GLU A 159 -26.79 28.44 -38.19
CA GLU A 159 -27.96 29.32 -38.13
C GLU A 159 -28.18 29.87 -36.72
N GLU A 160 -28.08 29.03 -35.69
CA GLU A 160 -28.21 29.45 -34.29
C GLU A 160 -27.06 30.38 -33.86
N PHE A 161 -25.83 30.08 -34.27
CA PHE A 161 -24.67 30.94 -33.99
C PHE A 161 -24.82 32.32 -34.63
N LYS A 162 -25.24 32.38 -35.91
CA LYS A 162 -25.48 33.63 -36.64
C LYS A 162 -26.56 34.48 -35.95
N LYS A 163 -27.65 33.86 -35.49
CA LYS A 163 -28.73 34.53 -34.74
C LYS A 163 -28.28 35.09 -33.40
N THR A 164 -27.34 34.44 -32.73
CA THR A 164 -26.96 34.79 -31.35
C THR A 164 -25.78 35.78 -31.29
N MET A 165 -24.83 35.64 -32.21
CA MET A 165 -23.54 36.37 -32.16
C MET A 165 -23.35 37.35 -33.33
N ASP A 166 -24.28 37.43 -34.29
CA ASP A 166 -24.20 38.26 -35.52
C ASP A 166 -22.87 38.11 -36.30
N LYS A 167 -22.23 36.95 -36.18
CA LYS A 167 -20.97 36.59 -36.85
C LYS A 167 -21.16 35.35 -37.70
N GLU A 168 -20.52 35.35 -38.86
CA GLU A 168 -20.57 34.23 -39.81
C GLU A 168 -19.31 33.37 -39.66
N VAL A 169 -19.49 32.05 -39.50
CA VAL A 169 -18.41 31.08 -39.32
C VAL A 169 -18.50 30.03 -40.43
N ASP A 170 -17.41 29.87 -41.17
CA ASP A 170 -17.27 28.78 -42.14
C ASP A 170 -16.82 27.52 -41.41
N VAL A 171 -17.70 26.52 -41.37
CA VAL A 171 -17.42 25.23 -40.73
C VAL A 171 -17.15 24.20 -41.82
N GLN A 172 -15.93 23.65 -41.82
CA GLN A 172 -15.46 22.64 -42.75
C GLN A 172 -15.25 21.31 -42.03
N LEU A 173 -15.45 20.19 -42.72
CA LEU A 173 -15.12 18.87 -42.20
C LEU A 173 -13.68 18.53 -42.53
N ASP A 174 -12.90 18.10 -41.54
CA ASP A 174 -11.54 17.66 -41.75
C ASP A 174 -11.50 16.29 -42.44
N LYS A 175 -10.37 16.01 -43.11
CA LYS A 175 -10.04 14.67 -43.61
C LYS A 175 -9.54 13.76 -42.49
N GLU A 176 -8.99 14.33 -41.42
CA GLU A 176 -8.50 13.59 -40.25
C GLU A 176 -9.66 13.26 -39.30
N LYS A 177 -9.90 11.96 -39.10
CA LYS A 177 -11.11 11.45 -38.44
C LYS A 177 -10.83 10.87 -37.07
N VAL A 178 -11.80 11.00 -36.17
CA VAL A 178 -11.76 10.40 -34.84
C VAL A 178 -11.84 8.86 -34.98
N PRO A 179 -11.14 8.08 -34.13
CA PRO A 179 -11.17 6.63 -34.20
C PRO A 179 -12.59 6.05 -34.22
N GLU A 180 -12.79 4.98 -35.00
CA GLU A 180 -14.09 4.32 -35.08
C GLU A 180 -14.53 3.64 -33.77
N GLN A 181 -13.64 3.47 -32.81
CA GLN A 181 -13.99 2.91 -31.50
C GLN A 181 -14.61 3.95 -30.57
N SER A 182 -14.58 5.23 -30.95
CA SER A 182 -15.11 6.27 -30.08
C SER A 182 -16.64 6.23 -29.96
N ALA A 183 -17.14 6.55 -28.77
CA ALA A 183 -18.57 6.62 -28.46
C ALA A 183 -19.30 7.69 -29.28
N GLY A 184 -18.59 8.70 -29.80
CA GLY A 184 -19.12 9.76 -30.66
C GLY A 184 -18.72 11.17 -30.20
N GLY A 185 -19.35 12.16 -30.83
CA GLY A 185 -19.07 13.58 -30.60
C GLY A 185 -18.12 14.19 -31.64
N VAL A 186 -17.63 15.40 -31.35
CA VAL A 186 -16.92 16.22 -32.34
C VAL A 186 -15.71 16.90 -31.70
N ILE A 187 -14.60 16.91 -32.41
CA ILE A 187 -13.43 17.74 -32.06
C ILE A 187 -13.43 18.95 -32.98
N ILE A 188 -13.37 20.14 -32.39
CA ILE A 188 -13.44 21.40 -33.11
C ILE A 188 -12.04 22.01 -33.11
N VAL A 189 -11.48 22.24 -34.29
CA VAL A 189 -10.12 22.76 -34.46
C VAL A 189 -10.20 24.12 -35.13
N ASN A 190 -9.40 25.07 -34.66
CA ASN A 190 -9.34 26.40 -35.27
C ASN A 190 -8.62 26.38 -36.64
N SER A 191 -8.74 27.49 -37.37
CA SER A 191 -8.14 27.66 -38.69
C SER A 191 -6.62 27.44 -38.75
N THR A 192 -5.92 27.67 -37.64
CA THR A 192 -4.46 27.53 -37.51
C THR A 192 -4.00 26.17 -36.99
N GLY A 193 -4.92 25.28 -36.61
CA GLY A 193 -4.60 23.98 -36.02
C GLY A 193 -3.96 24.04 -34.63
N LYS A 194 -3.96 25.21 -33.98
CA LYS A 194 -3.29 25.43 -32.68
C LYS A 194 -4.22 25.24 -31.48
N ILE A 195 -5.52 25.47 -31.67
CA ILE A 195 -6.52 25.36 -30.62
C ILE A 195 -7.49 24.27 -31.04
N ASP A 196 -7.55 23.21 -30.25
CA ASP A 196 -8.48 22.10 -30.38
C ASP A 196 -9.39 22.03 -29.17
N ILE A 197 -10.69 21.89 -29.43
CA ILE A 197 -11.73 21.69 -28.42
C ILE A 197 -12.25 20.28 -28.61
N ASN A 198 -11.84 19.39 -27.71
CA ASN A 198 -12.30 18.02 -27.70
C ASN A 198 -13.66 17.92 -27.01
N ASN A 199 -14.75 17.99 -27.80
CA ASN A 199 -16.12 17.85 -27.30
C ASN A 199 -16.69 16.45 -27.60
N THR A 200 -15.84 15.43 -27.53
CA THR A 200 -16.27 14.02 -27.62
C THR A 200 -16.95 13.58 -26.33
N PHE A 201 -17.82 12.56 -26.42
CA PHE A 201 -18.50 12.05 -25.22
C PHE A 201 -17.54 11.47 -24.19
N GLU A 202 -16.44 10.87 -24.63
CA GLU A 202 -15.40 10.32 -23.75
C GLU A 202 -14.72 11.42 -22.95
N GLU A 203 -14.28 12.50 -23.60
CA GLU A 203 -13.58 13.58 -22.89
C GLU A 203 -14.52 14.32 -21.96
N ARG A 204 -15.79 14.55 -22.37
CA ARG A 204 -16.80 15.11 -21.47
C ARG A 204 -17.07 14.22 -20.26
N LEU A 205 -17.15 12.89 -20.47
CA LEU A 205 -17.34 11.96 -19.35
C LEU A 205 -16.13 11.95 -18.43
N ARG A 206 -14.91 12.04 -18.98
CA ARG A 206 -13.66 12.09 -18.21
C ARG A 206 -13.54 13.37 -17.37
N LEU A 207 -13.90 14.51 -17.94
CA LEU A 207 -13.98 15.78 -17.20
C LEU A 207 -15.02 15.67 -16.08
N LEU A 208 -16.21 15.15 -16.40
CA LEU A 208 -17.25 14.93 -15.41
C LEU A 208 -16.83 13.92 -14.34
N GLU A 209 -16.11 12.87 -14.70
CA GLU A 209 -15.60 11.87 -13.76
C GLU A 209 -14.72 12.53 -12.70
N THR A 210 -13.84 13.45 -13.10
CA THR A 210 -12.94 14.16 -12.18
C THR A 210 -13.73 14.99 -11.16
N ASP A 211 -14.73 15.73 -11.62
CA ASP A 211 -15.54 16.62 -10.78
C ASP A 211 -16.59 15.87 -9.95
N ALA A 212 -17.17 14.81 -10.52
CA ALA A 212 -18.22 14.01 -9.90
C ALA A 212 -17.66 12.92 -8.97
N LEU A 213 -16.38 12.55 -9.08
CA LEU A 213 -15.75 11.49 -8.27
C LEU A 213 -16.04 11.63 -6.77
N PRO A 214 -15.93 12.82 -6.15
CA PRO A 214 -16.21 13.00 -4.72
C PRO A 214 -17.67 12.67 -4.37
N VAL A 215 -18.61 13.10 -5.22
CA VAL A 215 -20.06 12.90 -5.03
C VAL A 215 -20.45 11.44 -5.25
N VAL A 216 -19.89 10.81 -6.30
CA VAL A 216 -20.10 9.38 -6.59
C VAL A 216 -19.55 8.53 -5.45
N ARG A 217 -18.36 8.86 -4.94
CA ARG A 217 -17.76 8.16 -3.79
C ARG A 217 -18.60 8.29 -2.53
N SER A 218 -19.09 9.49 -2.20
CA SER A 218 -19.94 9.68 -1.02
C SER A 218 -21.28 8.96 -1.14
N THR A 219 -21.83 8.86 -2.36
CA THR A 219 -23.10 8.18 -2.62
C THR A 219 -22.96 6.66 -2.54
N LEU A 220 -21.89 6.10 -3.11
CA LEU A 220 -21.68 4.64 -3.15
C LEU A 220 -21.13 4.08 -1.83
N PHE A 221 -20.18 4.78 -1.19
CA PHE A 221 -19.46 4.26 -0.03
C PHE A 221 -19.84 4.97 1.29
N GLY A 222 -20.73 5.95 1.22
CA GLY A 222 -21.15 6.77 2.35
C GLY A 222 -20.21 7.95 2.62
N GLU A 223 -20.73 8.92 3.37
CA GLU A 223 -19.93 10.08 3.79
C GLU A 223 -18.94 9.72 4.90
N ASN A 224 -17.81 10.44 4.91
CA ASN A 224 -16.82 10.29 5.96
C ASN A 224 -17.36 10.87 7.28
N LYS A 225 -17.66 9.99 8.25
CA LYS A 225 -18.14 10.36 9.60
C LYS A 225 -17.19 11.30 10.35
N ASN A 226 -15.91 11.35 9.99
CA ASN A 226 -14.91 12.20 10.63
C ASN A 226 -14.78 13.58 9.96
N ARG A 227 -15.43 13.82 8.81
CA ARG A 227 -15.41 15.14 8.14
C ARG A 227 -16.38 16.08 8.86
N LYS A 228 -15.84 17.07 9.57
CA LYS A 228 -16.63 18.07 10.32
C LYS A 228 -16.97 19.33 9.52
N PHE A 229 -16.15 19.67 8.53
CA PHE A 229 -16.24 20.91 7.75
C PHE A 229 -16.40 20.60 6.26
N ARG A 230 -17.23 21.38 5.55
CA ARG A 230 -17.55 21.23 4.11
C ARG A 230 -17.18 22.46 3.28
N ASP A 231 -16.80 23.51 3.98
CA ASP A 231 -16.19 24.77 3.58
C ASP A 231 -14.86 24.57 2.85
#